data_AF-A0A922VUX3-F1
#
_entry.id   AF-A0A922VUX3-F1
#
_cell.length_a   1.000
_cell.length_b   1.000
_cell.length_c   1.000
_cell.angle_alpha   90.00
_cell.angle_beta   90.00
_cell.angle_gamma   90.00
#
_symmetry.space_group_name_H-M   'P 1'
#
loop_
_entity.id
_entity.type
_entity.pdbx_description
1 polymer ?
#
loop_
_entity_poly.entity_id
_entity_poly.type
_entity_poly.pdbx_seq_one_letter_code
_entity_poly.pdbx_strand_id
1 'polypeptide(L)'
;MTGEVKDQLVSDHAELYDTLVARRYFAKFVRITGHLGRVAAEMETEGRLNRTEARVLGVYLKAVAGTFQALSHKYLMTGRGETAPRLTIDRHESGFPVAQELMTMAVDAQQAEKHLAGMPSETELKDRMVRQIVGDLTIPTALQFALSQRYYYEALRAGGIFWARNDPDAQWVENVGERRHYLVHWAVWDTQINLPVVYLMDLEDAGRKPLPTDAYRWPQAQAALTAQAIGGLKLLTIATGFDKDFADLHPKRLRRIILGPMYSASFTLQSGPISKVLEGAKAPERQDWALVWTVEDLI
;
A
#
# COMPACT_ATOMS: atom_id res chain seq x y z
N MET A 1 -23.52 -16.01 23.13
CA MET A 1 -22.38 -16.23 22.21
C MET A 1 -22.29 -15.17 21.10
N THR A 2 -22.72 -13.92 21.32
CA THR A 2 -22.66 -12.84 20.31
C THR A 2 -21.88 -11.60 20.79
N GLY A 3 -21.43 -11.58 22.05
CA GLY A 3 -20.59 -10.51 22.61
C GLY A 3 -19.08 -10.75 22.44
N GLU A 4 -18.62 -12.00 22.56
CA GLU A 4 -17.19 -12.34 22.54
C GLU A 4 -16.52 -12.14 21.16
N VAL A 5 -17.27 -12.31 20.07
CA VAL A 5 -16.73 -12.08 18.71
C VAL A 5 -16.48 -10.59 18.45
N LYS A 6 -17.31 -9.70 19.04
CA LYS A 6 -17.14 -8.26 18.92
C LYS A 6 -16.00 -7.74 19.79
N ASP A 7 -15.82 -8.29 21.00
CA ASP A 7 -14.69 -7.92 21.87
C ASP A 7 -13.34 -8.44 21.35
N GLN A 8 -13.31 -9.59 20.66
CA GLN A 8 -12.07 -10.09 20.03
C GLN A 8 -11.65 -9.24 18.82
N LEU A 9 -12.59 -8.84 17.96
CA LEU A 9 -12.32 -7.94 16.82
C LEU A 9 -11.87 -6.52 17.22
N VAL A 10 -12.23 -6.07 18.43
CA VAL A 10 -11.84 -4.76 18.97
C VAL A 10 -10.41 -4.78 19.58
N SER A 11 -9.87 -5.97 19.87
CA SER A 11 -8.55 -6.11 20.50
C SER A 11 -7.35 -6.09 19.53
N ASP A 12 -7.57 -6.34 18.23
CA ASP A 12 -6.47 -6.43 17.26
C ASP A 12 -6.01 -5.07 16.72
N HIS A 13 -6.89 -4.09 16.78
CA HIS A 13 -6.64 -2.73 16.32
C HIS A 13 -6.19 -1.82 17.47
N ALA A 14 -5.31 -0.88 17.18
CA ALA A 14 -4.98 0.18 18.11
C ALA A 14 -4.89 1.54 17.43
N GLU A 15 -5.45 2.53 18.13
CA GLU A 15 -5.28 3.92 17.79
C GLU A 15 -3.93 4.44 18.30
N LEU A 16 -3.23 5.19 17.46
CA LEU A 16 -2.06 5.95 17.87
C LEU A 16 -2.54 7.30 18.42
N TYR A 17 -2.53 7.46 19.74
CA TYR A 17 -3.01 8.67 20.41
C TYR A 17 -1.94 9.76 20.59
N ASP A 18 -0.68 9.35 20.73
CA ASP A 18 0.43 10.23 21.07
C ASP A 18 1.18 10.73 19.82
N THR A 19 1.57 12.00 19.83
CA THR A 19 2.26 12.65 18.71
C THR A 19 3.62 12.00 18.41
N LEU A 20 4.40 11.65 19.45
CA LEU A 20 5.72 11.05 19.28
C LEU A 20 5.58 9.61 18.77
N VAL A 21 4.62 8.85 19.29
CA VAL A 21 4.31 7.48 18.85
C VAL A 21 3.92 7.47 17.37
N ALA A 22 2.98 8.32 16.94
CA ALA A 22 2.57 8.42 15.54
C ALA A 22 3.74 8.80 14.61
N ARG A 23 4.58 9.77 15.01
CA ARG A 23 5.78 10.15 14.24
C ARG A 23 6.79 9.02 14.15
N ARG A 24 7.02 8.28 15.23
CA ARG A 24 7.92 7.10 15.24
C ARG A 24 7.41 6.01 14.31
N TYR A 25 6.10 5.78 14.29
CA TYR A 25 5.45 4.82 13.40
C TYR A 25 5.70 5.16 11.92
N PHE A 26 5.35 6.38 11.50
CA PHE A 26 5.57 6.79 10.09
C PHE A 26 7.06 6.84 9.73
N ALA A 27 7.93 7.30 10.63
CA ALA A 27 9.37 7.30 10.39
C ALA A 27 9.94 5.88 10.20
N LYS A 28 9.35 4.87 10.85
CA LYS A 28 9.68 3.47 10.65
C LYS A 28 9.28 3.01 9.25
N PHE A 29 8.06 3.33 8.80
CA PHE A 29 7.63 2.99 7.44
C PHE A 29 8.41 3.70 6.34
N VAL A 30 8.83 4.95 6.54
CA VAL A 30 9.75 5.64 5.60
C VAL A 30 11.07 4.86 5.44
N ARG A 31 11.61 4.31 6.55
CA ARG A 31 12.79 3.44 6.49
C ARG A 31 12.47 2.14 5.73
N ILE A 32 11.40 1.45 6.12
CA ILE A 32 10.98 0.17 5.51
C ILE A 32 10.84 0.30 4.00
N THR A 33 10.04 1.27 3.53
CA THR A 33 9.78 1.43 2.09
C THR A 33 11.03 1.87 1.32
N GLY A 34 11.94 2.63 1.95
CA GLY A 34 13.26 2.92 1.40
C GLY A 34 14.19 1.70 1.30
N HIS A 35 13.97 0.65 2.08
CA HIS A 35 14.67 -0.64 1.96
C HIS A 35 14.03 -1.54 0.90
N LEU A 36 12.71 -1.54 0.74
CA LEU A 36 12.01 -2.44 -0.20
C LEU A 36 12.50 -2.28 -1.65
N GLY A 37 12.79 -1.06 -2.09
CA GLY A 37 13.36 -0.83 -3.43
C GLY A 37 14.72 -1.51 -3.64
N ARG A 38 15.55 -1.59 -2.59
CA ARG A 38 16.84 -2.30 -2.63
C ARG A 38 16.65 -3.81 -2.65
N VAL A 39 15.68 -4.33 -1.89
CA VAL A 39 15.34 -5.77 -1.91
C VAL A 39 14.91 -6.19 -3.31
N ALA A 40 14.06 -5.40 -3.99
CA ALA A 40 13.66 -5.68 -5.36
C ALA A 40 14.86 -5.69 -6.34
N ALA A 41 15.81 -4.76 -6.16
CA ALA A 41 17.03 -4.72 -6.99
C ALA A 41 17.98 -5.90 -6.73
N GLU A 42 18.12 -6.33 -5.48
CA GLU A 42 18.89 -7.53 -5.14
C GLU A 42 18.26 -8.77 -5.76
N MET A 43 16.94 -8.91 -5.69
CA MET A 43 16.22 -10.01 -6.31
C MET A 43 16.34 -10.04 -7.84
N GLU A 44 16.47 -8.87 -8.50
CA GLU A 44 16.82 -8.80 -9.93
C GLU A 44 18.23 -9.34 -10.16
N THR A 45 19.19 -8.93 -9.34
CA THR A 45 20.60 -9.35 -9.42
C THR A 45 20.78 -10.85 -9.20
N GLU A 46 20.00 -11.43 -8.27
CA GLU A 46 19.94 -12.87 -8.00
C GLU A 46 19.16 -13.66 -9.07
N GLY A 47 18.57 -12.99 -10.07
CA GLY A 47 17.77 -13.63 -11.12
C GLY A 47 16.40 -14.15 -10.66
N ARG A 48 15.95 -13.75 -9.47
CA ARG A 48 14.62 -14.11 -8.93
C ARG A 48 13.51 -13.28 -9.56
N LEU A 49 13.81 -12.02 -9.91
CA LEU A 49 12.96 -11.13 -10.72
C LEU A 49 13.68 -10.83 -12.04
N ASN A 50 12.94 -10.72 -13.14
CA ASN A 50 13.50 -10.11 -14.34
C ASN A 50 13.42 -8.56 -14.27
N ARG A 51 14.10 -7.87 -15.19
CA ARG A 51 14.14 -6.39 -15.21
C ARG A 51 12.75 -5.74 -15.32
N THR A 52 11.86 -6.31 -16.11
CA THR A 52 10.50 -5.79 -16.29
C THR A 52 9.68 -5.97 -15.02
N GLU A 53 9.76 -7.13 -14.37
CA GLU A 53 9.13 -7.41 -13.08
C GLU A 53 9.65 -6.48 -11.99
N ALA A 54 10.98 -6.31 -11.87
CA ALA A 54 11.59 -5.43 -10.88
C ALA A 54 11.14 -3.97 -11.05
N ARG A 55 11.06 -3.50 -12.31
CA ARG A 55 10.54 -2.16 -12.64
C ARG A 55 9.07 -2.01 -12.22
N VAL A 56 8.21 -2.96 -12.60
CA VAL A 56 6.77 -2.94 -12.28
C VAL A 56 6.57 -3.00 -10.76
N LEU A 57 7.26 -3.91 -10.07
CA LEU A 57 7.21 -4.01 -8.63
C LEU A 57 7.67 -2.73 -7.95
N GLY A 58 8.73 -2.09 -8.47
CA GLY A 58 9.19 -0.78 -8.01
C GLY A 58 8.11 0.31 -8.08
N VAL A 59 7.18 0.26 -9.03
CA VAL A 59 6.03 1.18 -9.08
C VAL A 59 5.09 0.93 -7.91
N TYR A 60 4.72 -0.32 -7.64
CA TYR A 60 3.87 -0.66 -6.51
C TYR A 60 4.51 -0.37 -5.15
N LEU A 61 5.82 -0.61 -4.99
CA LEU A 61 6.55 -0.26 -3.77
C LEU A 61 6.57 1.25 -3.51
N LYS A 62 6.76 2.05 -4.57
CA LYS A 62 6.62 3.51 -4.48
C LYS A 62 5.20 3.91 -4.13
N ALA A 63 4.20 3.22 -4.68
CA ALA A 63 2.80 3.49 -4.38
C ALA A 63 2.47 3.22 -2.89
N VAL A 64 2.99 2.13 -2.31
CA VAL A 64 2.86 1.84 -0.88
C VAL A 64 3.52 2.97 -0.07
N ALA A 65 4.72 3.42 -0.43
CA ALA A 65 5.38 4.55 0.23
C ALA A 65 4.54 5.83 0.15
N GLY A 66 3.93 6.11 -1.00
CA GLY A 66 3.01 7.23 -1.21
C GLY A 66 1.79 7.18 -0.30
N THR A 67 1.18 5.99 -0.13
CA THR A 67 0.06 5.78 0.82
C THR A 67 0.47 6.17 2.24
N PHE A 68 1.61 5.69 2.72
CA PHE A 68 2.10 6.02 4.06
C PHE A 68 2.48 7.50 4.22
N GLN A 69 3.02 8.12 3.16
CA GLN A 69 3.31 9.55 3.17
C GLN A 69 2.03 10.38 3.29
N ALA A 70 1.00 10.08 2.50
CA ALA A 70 -0.29 10.76 2.57
C ALA A 70 -0.92 10.61 3.97
N LEU A 71 -0.94 9.39 4.51
CA LEU A 71 -1.42 9.14 5.88
C LEU A 71 -0.60 9.90 6.93
N SER A 72 0.72 10.04 6.75
CA SER A 72 1.56 10.81 7.66
C SER A 72 1.18 12.31 7.69
N HIS A 73 0.70 12.86 6.58
CA HIS A 73 0.18 14.23 6.52
C HIS A 73 -1.20 14.34 7.19
N LYS A 74 -2.10 13.40 6.92
CA LYS A 74 -3.44 13.32 7.54
C LYS A 74 -3.36 13.27 9.06
N TYR A 75 -2.43 12.45 9.59
CA TYR A 75 -2.23 12.20 11.01
C TYR A 75 -1.07 12.98 11.63
N LEU A 76 -0.54 14.01 10.95
CA LEU A 76 0.61 14.79 11.44
C LEU A 76 0.34 15.46 12.79
N MET A 77 -0.93 15.83 13.02
CA MET A 77 -1.39 16.56 14.20
C MET A 77 -2.01 15.66 15.28
N THR A 78 -1.90 14.33 15.16
CA THR A 78 -2.31 13.40 16.20
C THR A 78 -1.75 13.81 17.57
N GLY A 79 -2.59 13.82 18.60
CA GLY A 79 -2.23 14.24 19.97
C GLY A 79 -2.15 15.76 20.19
N ARG A 80 -2.41 16.59 19.18
CA ARG A 80 -2.39 18.07 19.27
C ARG A 80 -3.79 18.69 19.44
N GLY A 81 -4.60 18.11 20.32
CA GLY A 81 -5.97 18.55 20.62
C GLY A 81 -6.94 17.36 20.74
N GLU A 82 -8.09 17.57 21.38
CA GLU A 82 -9.06 16.49 21.62
C GLU A 82 -9.66 15.92 20.34
N THR A 83 -9.85 16.77 19.32
CA THR A 83 -10.44 16.40 18.01
C THR A 83 -9.40 16.01 16.96
N ALA A 84 -8.12 15.90 17.34
CA ALA A 84 -7.07 15.52 16.41
C ALA A 84 -7.31 14.10 15.87
N PRO A 85 -7.20 13.88 14.56
CA PRO A 85 -7.41 12.57 13.96
C PRO A 85 -6.36 11.58 14.49
N ARG A 86 -6.76 10.32 14.63
CA ARG A 86 -5.92 9.23 15.17
C ARG A 86 -5.87 8.12 14.13
N LEU A 87 -4.67 7.63 13.86
CA LEU A 87 -4.49 6.50 12.98
C LEU A 87 -4.81 5.22 13.72
N THR A 88 -5.65 4.37 13.13
CA THR A 88 -5.83 3.00 13.60
C THR A 88 -4.92 2.06 12.82
N ILE A 89 -4.12 1.28 13.55
CA ILE A 89 -3.26 0.23 12.99
C ILE A 89 -3.75 -1.13 13.45
N ASP A 90 -3.51 -2.14 12.63
CA ASP A 90 -3.65 -3.53 13.04
C ASP A 90 -2.33 -3.99 13.66
N ARG A 91 -2.37 -4.38 14.95
CA ARG A 91 -1.18 -4.75 15.71
C ARG A 91 -0.91 -6.25 15.71
N HIS A 92 -1.89 -7.06 15.35
CA HIS A 92 -1.81 -8.51 15.49
C HIS A 92 -1.52 -9.19 14.16
N GLU A 93 -2.16 -8.77 13.08
CA GLU A 93 -1.97 -9.44 11.80
C GLU A 93 -0.87 -8.76 10.98
N SER A 94 -0.99 -7.45 10.71
CA SER A 94 -0.13 -6.79 9.70
C SER A 94 0.91 -5.82 10.24
N GLY A 95 0.61 -4.99 11.25
CA GLY A 95 1.41 -3.81 11.60
C GLY A 95 1.16 -2.57 10.71
N PHE A 96 0.22 -2.66 9.77
CA PHE A 96 -0.14 -1.62 8.81
C PHE A 96 -1.38 -0.83 9.27
N PRO A 97 -1.67 0.34 8.67
CA PRO A 97 -2.98 0.99 8.80
C PRO A 97 -4.10 0.01 8.46
N VAL A 98 -5.23 0.09 9.16
CA VAL A 98 -6.38 -0.76 8.84
C VAL A 98 -6.94 -0.41 7.45
N ALA A 99 -7.48 -1.40 6.74
CA ALA A 99 -8.00 -1.20 5.38
C ALA A 99 -9.05 -0.08 5.25
N GLN A 100 -9.79 0.20 6.33
CA GLN A 100 -10.75 1.31 6.37
C GLN A 100 -10.09 2.67 6.11
N GLU A 101 -8.83 2.86 6.52
CA GLU A 101 -8.07 4.09 6.23
C GLU A 101 -7.91 4.31 4.74
N LEU A 102 -7.61 3.25 3.98
CA LEU A 102 -7.48 3.32 2.52
C LEU A 102 -8.82 3.65 1.86
N MET A 103 -9.93 3.11 2.38
CA MET A 103 -11.27 3.42 1.86
C MET A 103 -11.63 4.88 2.08
N THR A 104 -11.32 5.43 3.25
CA THR A 104 -11.50 6.86 3.53
C THR A 104 -10.60 7.70 2.63
N MET A 105 -9.32 7.34 2.46
CA MET A 105 -8.43 8.04 1.54
C MET A 105 -8.94 8.07 0.10
N ALA A 106 -9.54 6.98 -0.38
CA ALA A 106 -10.13 6.93 -1.72
C ALA A 106 -11.31 7.91 -1.88
N VAL A 107 -12.14 8.05 -0.84
CA VAL A 107 -13.24 9.03 -0.81
C VAL A 107 -12.70 10.45 -0.76
N ASP A 108 -11.66 10.70 0.06
CA ASP A 108 -11.00 12.00 0.17
C ASP A 108 -10.36 12.41 -1.16
N ALA A 109 -9.76 11.46 -1.89
CA ALA A 109 -9.11 11.69 -3.18
C ALA A 109 -10.09 12.21 -4.24
N GLN A 110 -11.33 11.72 -4.27
CA GLN A 110 -12.39 12.21 -5.17
C GLN A 110 -12.76 13.68 -4.91
N GLN A 111 -12.53 14.17 -3.69
CA GLN A 111 -12.88 15.53 -3.27
C GLN A 111 -11.65 16.45 -3.15
N ALA A 112 -10.44 15.92 -3.37
CA ALA A 112 -9.19 16.61 -3.10
C ALA A 112 -9.07 17.95 -3.83
N GLU A 113 -9.43 18.02 -5.11
CA GLU A 113 -9.37 19.27 -5.89
C GLU A 113 -10.30 20.35 -5.31
N LYS A 114 -11.52 19.95 -4.93
CA LYS A 114 -12.50 20.86 -4.32
C LYS A 114 -12.00 21.36 -2.97
N HIS A 115 -11.41 20.50 -2.15
CA HIS A 115 -10.82 20.90 -0.87
C HIS A 115 -9.65 21.86 -1.07
N LEU A 116 -8.73 21.55 -1.99
CA LEU A 116 -7.55 22.38 -2.26
C LEU A 116 -7.92 23.77 -2.77
N ALA A 117 -8.97 23.89 -3.59
CA ALA A 117 -9.45 25.18 -4.09
C ALA A 117 -9.94 26.12 -2.97
N GLY A 118 -10.47 25.54 -1.88
CA GLY A 118 -10.91 26.30 -0.70
C GLY A 118 -9.82 26.53 0.35
N MET A 119 -8.61 26.00 0.16
CA MET A 119 -7.52 26.10 1.14
C MET A 119 -6.51 27.20 0.76
N PRO A 120 -6.02 27.98 1.74
CA PRO A 120 -4.88 28.87 1.54
C PRO A 120 -3.66 28.11 1.01
N SER A 121 -2.78 28.81 0.30
CA SER A 121 -1.55 28.20 -0.22
C SER A 121 -0.58 27.80 0.91
N GLU A 122 0.35 26.89 0.63
CA GLU A 122 1.44 26.53 1.56
C GLU A 122 2.18 27.78 2.05
N THR A 123 2.57 28.66 1.13
CA THR A 123 3.29 29.90 1.43
C THR A 123 2.46 30.81 2.34
N GLU A 124 1.17 31.00 2.04
CA GLU A 124 0.30 31.84 2.85
C GLU A 124 0.11 31.27 4.27
N LEU A 125 -0.08 29.96 4.41
CA LEU A 125 -0.18 29.32 5.73
C LEU A 125 1.11 29.51 6.54
N LYS A 126 2.28 29.34 5.90
CA LYS A 126 3.58 29.56 6.54
C LYS A 126 3.77 31.02 6.97
N ASP A 127 3.41 31.98 6.11
CA ASP A 127 3.50 33.41 6.44
C ASP A 127 2.60 33.77 7.62
N ARG A 128 1.36 33.27 7.64
CA ARG A 128 0.43 33.45 8.77
C ARG A 128 0.96 32.84 10.06
N MET A 129 1.58 31.65 9.98
CA MET A 129 2.22 31.02 11.14
C MET A 129 3.36 31.87 11.69
N VAL A 130 4.24 32.40 10.83
CA VAL A 130 5.35 33.27 11.26
C VAL A 130 4.82 34.53 11.94
N ARG A 131 3.78 35.18 11.37
CA ARG A 131 3.17 36.36 11.98
C ARG A 131 2.57 36.06 13.36
N GLN A 132 1.86 34.95 13.52
CA GLN A 132 1.29 34.56 14.81
C GLN A 132 2.38 34.21 15.84
N ILE A 133 3.45 33.52 15.43
CA ILE A 133 4.57 33.17 16.31
C ILE A 133 5.30 34.43 16.77
N VAL A 134 5.58 35.37 15.87
CA VAL A 134 6.38 36.56 16.20
C VAL A 134 5.53 37.65 16.87
N GLY A 135 4.28 37.83 16.43
CA GLY A 135 3.36 38.85 16.93
C GLY A 135 2.72 38.46 18.26
N ASP A 136 2.14 37.26 18.32
CA ASP A 136 1.36 36.81 19.47
C ASP A 136 2.16 35.91 20.42
N LEU A 137 3.36 35.46 20.01
CA LEU A 137 4.20 34.52 20.77
C LEU A 137 3.48 33.19 21.10
N THR A 138 2.56 32.77 20.22
CA THR A 138 1.78 31.53 20.40
C THR A 138 2.10 30.48 19.33
N ILE A 139 1.87 29.21 19.69
CA ILE A 139 2.01 28.08 18.75
C ILE A 139 0.79 28.05 17.82
N PRO A 140 0.96 28.14 16.49
CA PRO A 140 -0.15 28.27 15.56
C PRO A 140 -0.75 26.90 15.18
N THR A 141 -1.23 26.13 16.16
CA THR A 141 -1.70 24.74 15.98
C THR A 141 -2.78 24.61 14.89
N ALA A 142 -3.73 25.56 14.82
CA ALA A 142 -4.77 25.54 13.81
C ALA A 142 -4.22 25.72 12.37
N LEU A 143 -3.21 26.57 12.20
CA LEU A 143 -2.55 26.78 10.90
C LEU A 143 -1.66 25.58 10.53
N GLN A 144 -1.01 24.96 11.51
CA GLN A 144 -0.26 23.71 11.31
C GLN A 144 -1.18 22.57 10.86
N PHE A 145 -2.37 22.46 11.45
CA PHE A 145 -3.39 21.51 11.01
C PHE A 145 -3.87 21.82 9.59
N ALA A 146 -4.21 23.07 9.28
CA ALA A 146 -4.59 23.46 7.93
C ALA A 146 -3.50 23.11 6.89
N LEU A 147 -2.23 23.32 7.23
CA LEU A 147 -1.11 22.97 6.37
C LEU A 147 -0.95 21.45 6.20
N SER A 148 -1.13 20.67 7.27
CA SER A 148 -1.06 19.21 7.17
C SER A 148 -2.17 18.64 6.29
N GLN A 149 -3.39 19.19 6.40
CA GLN A 149 -4.50 18.80 5.53
C GLN A 149 -4.24 19.19 4.07
N ARG A 150 -3.65 20.37 3.83
CA ARG A 150 -3.25 20.76 2.47
C ARG A 150 -2.26 19.76 1.87
N TYR A 151 -1.19 19.41 2.58
CA TYR A 151 -0.21 18.42 2.09
C TYR A 151 -0.84 17.05 1.85
N TYR A 152 -1.80 16.64 2.69
CA TYR A 152 -2.54 15.40 2.49
C TYR A 152 -3.31 15.42 1.16
N TYR A 153 -4.12 16.45 0.89
CA TYR A 153 -4.87 16.54 -0.36
C TYR A 153 -3.97 16.76 -1.59
N GLU A 154 -2.85 17.47 -1.45
CA GLU A 154 -1.83 17.58 -2.51
C GLU A 154 -1.22 16.22 -2.84
N ALA A 155 -0.91 15.39 -1.83
CA ALA A 155 -0.43 14.03 -2.04
C ALA A 155 -1.49 13.15 -2.72
N LEU A 156 -2.76 13.22 -2.30
CA LEU A 156 -3.85 12.48 -2.94
C LEU A 156 -4.03 12.89 -4.42
N ARG A 157 -3.98 14.19 -4.71
CA ARG A 157 -4.09 14.72 -6.07
C ARG A 157 -2.90 14.33 -6.95
N ALA A 158 -1.70 14.27 -6.39
CA ALA A 158 -0.50 13.85 -7.13
C ALA A 158 -0.56 12.37 -7.57
N GLY A 159 -1.39 11.56 -6.91
CA GLY A 159 -1.50 10.14 -7.18
C GLY A 159 -0.31 9.34 -6.64
N GLY A 160 0.02 8.22 -7.28
CA GLY A 160 1.08 7.33 -6.79
C GLY A 160 0.76 6.75 -5.41
N ILE A 161 -0.51 6.45 -5.16
CA ILE A 161 -1.02 5.83 -3.94
C ILE A 161 -1.35 4.37 -4.25
N PHE A 162 -1.00 3.47 -3.34
CA PHE A 162 -1.48 2.09 -3.39
C PHE A 162 -2.89 2.03 -2.81
N TRP A 163 -3.86 1.70 -3.66
CA TRP A 163 -5.26 1.64 -3.30
C TRP A 163 -5.69 0.24 -2.86
N ALA A 164 -6.91 0.12 -2.35
CA ALA A 164 -7.52 -1.17 -2.06
C ALA A 164 -7.58 -2.08 -3.30
N ARG A 165 -7.76 -1.46 -4.47
CA ARG A 165 -7.71 -2.11 -5.78
C ARG A 165 -6.86 -1.25 -6.72
N ASN A 166 -5.87 -1.86 -7.34
CA ASN A 166 -5.01 -1.26 -8.35
C ASN A 166 -5.21 -2.07 -9.63
N ASP A 167 -5.83 -1.45 -10.62
CA ASP A 167 -6.34 -2.14 -11.80
C ASP A 167 -5.23 -2.88 -12.57
N PRO A 168 -5.58 -3.99 -13.26
CA PRO A 168 -4.61 -4.69 -14.07
C PRO A 168 -4.12 -3.85 -15.24
N ASP A 169 -2.81 -3.95 -15.50
CA ASP A 169 -2.12 -3.40 -16.66
C ASP A 169 -1.25 -4.50 -17.31
N ALA A 170 -0.89 -4.31 -18.57
CA ALA A 170 -0.23 -5.32 -19.38
C ALA A 170 0.94 -4.71 -20.15
N GLN A 171 2.14 -5.20 -19.85
CA GLN A 171 3.38 -4.78 -20.49
C GLN A 171 3.75 -5.81 -21.56
N TRP A 172 3.86 -5.39 -22.82
CA TRP A 172 4.38 -6.28 -23.86
C TRP A 172 5.85 -6.64 -23.57
N VAL A 173 6.18 -7.93 -23.66
CA VAL A 173 7.53 -8.45 -23.42
C VAL A 173 8.17 -8.80 -24.75
N GLU A 174 7.55 -9.75 -25.47
CA GLU A 174 8.04 -10.23 -26.76
C GLU A 174 6.93 -10.93 -27.56
N ASN A 175 7.27 -11.47 -28.74
CA ASN A 175 6.42 -12.39 -29.47
C ASN A 175 7.03 -13.80 -29.42
N VAL A 176 6.25 -14.77 -28.95
CA VAL A 176 6.62 -16.19 -28.88
C VAL A 176 5.92 -16.92 -30.02
N GLY A 177 6.63 -17.07 -31.14
CA GLY A 177 6.03 -17.55 -32.38
C GLY A 177 4.96 -16.57 -32.89
N GLU A 178 3.72 -17.06 -33.03
CA GLU A 178 2.57 -16.22 -33.44
C GLU A 178 1.86 -15.54 -32.27
N ARG A 179 2.23 -15.86 -31.02
CA ARG A 179 1.57 -15.33 -29.81
C ARG A 179 2.32 -14.14 -29.25
N ARG A 180 1.59 -13.19 -28.68
CA ARG A 180 2.17 -12.04 -27.97
C ARG A 180 2.34 -12.40 -26.49
N HIS A 181 3.54 -12.23 -25.95
CA HIS A 181 3.80 -12.43 -24.53
C HIS A 181 3.70 -11.09 -23.81
N TYR A 182 2.84 -11.06 -22.80
CA TYR A 182 2.64 -9.94 -21.90
C TYR A 182 3.03 -10.31 -20.47
N LEU A 183 3.60 -9.35 -19.76
CA LEU A 183 3.59 -9.33 -18.30
C LEU A 183 2.36 -8.54 -17.85
N VAL A 184 1.32 -9.27 -17.44
CA VAL A 184 0.13 -8.67 -16.83
C VAL A 184 0.36 -8.52 -15.33
N HIS A 185 0.07 -7.35 -14.77
CA HIS A 185 0.28 -7.08 -13.36
C HIS A 185 -0.86 -6.28 -12.75
N TRP A 186 -1.18 -6.56 -11.49
CA TRP A 186 -2.18 -5.83 -10.72
C TRP A 186 -1.83 -5.94 -9.24
N ALA A 187 -2.52 -5.17 -8.40
CA ALA A 187 -2.29 -5.25 -6.97
C ALA A 187 -3.57 -4.94 -6.18
N VAL A 188 -3.68 -5.54 -5.00
CA VAL A 188 -4.79 -5.31 -4.08
C VAL A 188 -4.26 -5.12 -2.67
N TRP A 189 -4.99 -4.36 -1.88
CA TRP A 189 -4.84 -4.44 -0.43
C TRP A 189 -5.77 -5.55 0.05
N ASP A 190 -5.21 -6.69 0.40
CA ASP A 190 -6.01 -7.81 0.89
C ASP A 190 -6.53 -7.45 2.28
N THR A 191 -7.84 -7.25 2.40
CA THR A 191 -8.49 -6.82 3.64
C THR A 191 -8.60 -7.94 4.67
N GLN A 192 -8.39 -9.21 4.30
CA GLN A 192 -8.43 -10.33 5.25
C GLN A 192 -7.16 -10.46 6.07
N ILE A 193 -6.01 -10.13 5.47
CA ILE A 193 -4.70 -10.14 6.14
C ILE A 193 -4.14 -8.72 6.34
N ASN A 194 -4.90 -7.71 5.90
CA ASN A 194 -4.58 -6.29 5.92
C ASN A 194 -3.18 -5.95 5.34
N LEU A 195 -2.85 -6.50 4.16
CA LEU A 195 -1.54 -6.34 3.52
C LEU A 195 -1.62 -6.01 2.02
N PRO A 196 -0.65 -5.25 1.48
CA PRO A 196 -0.48 -5.09 0.04
C PRO A 196 -0.03 -6.40 -0.61
N VAL A 197 -0.73 -6.79 -1.68
CA VAL A 197 -0.45 -7.98 -2.48
C VAL A 197 -0.31 -7.59 -3.94
N VAL A 198 0.81 -7.94 -4.57
CA VAL A 198 1.11 -7.68 -5.98
C VAL A 198 1.09 -9.00 -6.74
N TYR A 199 0.43 -9.02 -7.89
CA TYR A 199 0.38 -10.16 -8.79
C TYR A 199 1.12 -9.83 -10.09
N LEU A 200 1.92 -10.78 -10.56
CA LEU A 200 2.64 -10.73 -11.83
C LEU A 200 2.32 -12.01 -12.60
N MET A 201 1.84 -11.88 -13.83
CA MET A 201 1.42 -13.01 -14.66
C MET A 201 2.07 -12.93 -16.03
N ASP A 202 2.81 -13.96 -16.42
CA ASP A 202 3.20 -14.14 -17.81
C ASP A 202 2.02 -14.71 -18.58
N LEU A 203 1.62 -14.00 -19.63
CA LEU A 203 0.43 -14.31 -20.40
C LEU A 203 0.77 -14.36 -21.89
N GLU A 204 0.49 -15.49 -22.53
CA GLU A 204 0.52 -15.58 -23.99
C GLU A 204 -0.88 -15.29 -24.56
N ASP A 205 -0.95 -14.31 -25.45
CA ASP A 205 -2.15 -13.89 -26.18
C ASP A 205 -2.11 -14.41 -27.62
N ALA A 206 -3.06 -15.28 -27.96
CA ALA A 206 -3.27 -15.84 -29.30
C ALA A 206 -4.39 -15.12 -30.07
N GLY A 207 -4.98 -14.06 -29.52
CA GLY A 207 -6.07 -13.33 -30.15
C GLY A 207 -5.63 -12.59 -31.42
N ARG A 208 -6.59 -12.04 -32.16
CA ARG A 208 -6.27 -11.27 -33.39
C ARG A 208 -5.74 -9.88 -33.09
N LYS A 209 -6.31 -9.21 -32.09
CA LYS A 209 -5.93 -7.87 -31.66
C LYS A 209 -5.06 -7.96 -30.40
N PRO A 210 -4.05 -7.07 -30.25
CA PRO A 210 -3.26 -6.97 -29.03
C PRO A 210 -4.16 -6.77 -27.81
N LEU A 211 -4.00 -7.61 -26.79
CA LEU A 211 -4.86 -7.65 -25.61
C LEU A 211 -5.18 -6.25 -25.05
N PRO A 212 -4.22 -5.36 -24.70
CA PRO A 212 -4.52 -4.10 -24.02
C PRO A 212 -5.33 -3.10 -24.87
N THR A 213 -5.34 -3.30 -26.20
CA THR A 213 -6.08 -2.47 -27.16
C THR A 213 -7.40 -3.10 -27.61
N ASP A 214 -7.69 -4.31 -27.16
CA ASP A 214 -8.94 -5.00 -27.47
C ASP A 214 -10.05 -4.54 -26.52
N ALA A 215 -10.97 -3.73 -27.06
CA ALA A 215 -12.06 -3.12 -26.29
C ALA A 215 -13.07 -4.11 -25.68
N TYR A 216 -13.03 -5.39 -26.07
CA TYR A 216 -13.90 -6.42 -25.50
C TYR A 216 -13.15 -7.32 -24.53
N ARG A 217 -12.01 -7.89 -24.97
CA ARG A 217 -11.25 -8.87 -24.18
C ARG A 217 -10.58 -8.23 -22.97
N TRP A 218 -10.05 -7.02 -23.11
CA TRP A 218 -9.28 -6.41 -22.03
C TRP A 218 -10.12 -6.04 -20.81
N PRO A 219 -11.25 -5.33 -20.93
CA PRO A 219 -12.10 -5.04 -19.77
C PRO A 219 -12.60 -6.31 -19.06
N GLN A 220 -12.87 -7.39 -19.81
CA GLN A 220 -13.28 -8.68 -19.25
C GLN A 220 -12.13 -9.35 -18.48
N ALA A 221 -10.93 -9.38 -19.07
CA ALA A 221 -9.73 -9.90 -18.41
C ALA A 221 -9.44 -9.12 -17.12
N GLN A 222 -9.52 -7.78 -17.17
CA GLN A 222 -9.33 -6.94 -15.99
C GLN A 222 -10.34 -7.27 -14.88
N ALA A 223 -11.62 -7.41 -15.23
CA ALA A 223 -12.67 -7.76 -14.28
C ALA A 223 -12.44 -9.15 -13.65
N ALA A 224 -12.06 -10.15 -14.44
CA ALA A 224 -11.78 -11.50 -13.97
C ALA A 224 -10.61 -11.55 -12.99
N LEU A 225 -9.46 -10.93 -13.34
CA LEU A 225 -8.28 -10.87 -12.48
C LEU A 225 -8.57 -10.14 -11.17
N THR A 226 -9.34 -9.06 -11.23
CA THR A 226 -9.73 -8.27 -10.07
C THR A 226 -10.65 -9.05 -9.12
N ALA A 227 -11.61 -9.80 -9.66
CA ALA A 227 -12.54 -10.60 -8.85
C ALA A 227 -11.83 -11.73 -8.10
N GLN A 228 -10.83 -12.34 -8.74
CA GLN A 228 -10.08 -13.47 -8.20
C GLN A 228 -8.93 -13.05 -7.26
N ALA A 229 -8.57 -11.77 -7.23
CA ALA A 229 -7.53 -11.25 -6.34
C ALA A 229 -8.00 -11.09 -4.88
N ILE A 230 -9.30 -11.24 -4.61
CA ILE A 230 -9.92 -11.01 -3.30
C ILE A 230 -10.01 -12.34 -2.53
N GLY A 231 -9.44 -12.37 -1.31
CA GLY A 231 -9.72 -13.43 -0.33
C GLY A 231 -8.79 -14.64 -0.35
N GLY A 232 -7.49 -14.43 -0.61
CA GLY A 232 -6.48 -15.47 -0.42
C GLY A 232 -6.59 -16.70 -1.33
N LEU A 233 -7.26 -16.59 -2.49
CA LEU A 233 -7.38 -17.71 -3.44
C LEU A 233 -6.02 -18.30 -3.82
N LYS A 234 -5.97 -19.63 -4.01
CA LYS A 234 -4.74 -20.30 -4.46
C LYS A 234 -4.41 -19.85 -5.88
N LEU A 235 -3.12 -19.64 -6.18
CA LEU A 235 -2.67 -19.24 -7.52
C LEU A 235 -3.18 -20.19 -8.61
N LEU A 236 -3.20 -21.50 -8.34
CA LEU A 236 -3.71 -22.49 -9.29
C LEU A 236 -5.19 -22.25 -9.65
N THR A 237 -6.01 -21.84 -8.68
CA THR A 237 -7.43 -21.54 -8.92
C THR A 237 -7.59 -20.32 -9.81
N ILE A 238 -6.78 -19.28 -9.57
CA ILE A 238 -6.76 -18.06 -10.39
C ILE A 238 -6.36 -18.39 -11.83
N ALA A 239 -5.20 -19.02 -12.02
CA ALA A 239 -4.68 -19.33 -13.34
C ALA A 239 -5.58 -20.29 -14.12
N THR A 240 -6.10 -21.34 -13.48
CA THR A 240 -6.98 -22.32 -14.14
C THR A 240 -8.35 -21.72 -14.47
N GLY A 241 -8.89 -20.86 -13.61
CA GLY A 241 -10.13 -20.13 -13.89
C GLY A 241 -9.95 -19.22 -15.09
N PHE A 242 -8.88 -18.42 -15.09
CA PHE A 242 -8.56 -17.50 -16.17
C PHE A 242 -8.35 -18.20 -17.52
N ASP A 243 -7.55 -19.28 -17.57
CA ASP A 243 -7.32 -20.05 -18.81
C ASP A 243 -8.62 -20.67 -19.37
N LYS A 244 -9.56 -21.06 -18.50
CA LYS A 244 -10.86 -21.59 -18.92
C LYS A 244 -11.79 -20.51 -19.45
N ASP A 245 -11.78 -19.33 -18.83
CA ASP A 245 -12.68 -18.23 -19.17
C ASP A 245 -12.27 -17.54 -20.48
N PHE A 246 -10.98 -17.61 -20.85
CA PHE A 246 -10.42 -16.93 -22.02
C PHE A 246 -9.68 -17.89 -22.96
N ALA A 247 -10.36 -18.35 -24.01
CA ALA A 247 -9.84 -19.35 -24.95
C ALA A 247 -8.54 -18.95 -25.68
N ASP A 248 -8.22 -17.67 -25.75
CA ASP A 248 -7.05 -17.12 -26.45
C ASP A 248 -6.05 -16.42 -25.52
N LEU A 249 -6.20 -16.57 -24.20
CA LEU A 249 -5.27 -16.05 -23.19
C LEU A 249 -4.76 -17.19 -22.32
N HIS A 250 -3.45 -17.43 -22.37
CA HIS A 250 -2.84 -18.60 -21.73
C HIS A 250 -1.84 -18.18 -20.66
N PRO A 251 -2.19 -18.25 -19.37
CA PRO A 251 -1.25 -17.96 -18.29
C PRO A 251 -0.13 -19.01 -18.28
N LYS A 252 1.12 -18.54 -18.25
CA LYS A 252 2.33 -19.38 -18.25
C LYS A 252 3.06 -19.39 -16.92
N ARG A 253 2.93 -18.30 -16.18
CA ARG A 253 3.42 -18.18 -14.81
C ARG A 253 2.53 -17.20 -14.09
N LEU A 254 2.22 -17.48 -12.84
CA LEU A 254 1.55 -16.55 -11.94
C LEU A 254 2.34 -16.45 -10.65
N ARG A 255 2.73 -15.24 -10.31
CA ARG A 255 3.49 -14.90 -9.10
C ARG A 255 2.65 -13.99 -8.22
N ARG A 256 2.61 -14.30 -6.93
CA ARG A 256 2.03 -13.44 -5.88
C ARG A 256 3.10 -13.00 -4.89
N ILE A 257 3.19 -11.71 -4.67
CA ILE A 257 4.14 -11.07 -3.75
C ILE A 257 3.33 -10.38 -2.64
N ILE A 258 3.53 -10.81 -1.40
CA ILE A 258 2.86 -10.23 -0.22
C ILE A 258 3.88 -9.38 0.53
N LEU A 259 3.54 -8.10 0.76
CA LEU A 259 4.41 -7.10 1.35
C LEU A 259 4.09 -6.89 2.84
N GLY A 260 4.57 -7.81 3.68
CA GLY A 260 4.38 -7.84 5.12
C GLY A 260 4.06 -9.24 5.63
N PRO A 261 3.76 -9.40 6.92
CA PRO A 261 3.55 -8.36 7.92
C PRO A 261 4.83 -7.62 8.34
N MET A 262 4.64 -6.48 9.00
CA MET A 262 5.68 -5.73 9.70
C MET A 262 5.70 -6.16 11.17
N TYR A 263 6.83 -6.70 11.62
CA TYR A 263 7.10 -6.97 13.01
C TYR A 263 7.85 -5.80 13.65
N SER A 264 7.36 -5.32 14.78
CA SER A 264 8.02 -4.29 15.57
C SER A 264 7.64 -4.44 17.04
N ALA A 265 8.64 -4.54 17.91
CA ALA A 265 8.43 -4.61 19.37
C ALA A 265 7.59 -3.42 19.88
N SER A 266 7.74 -2.23 19.28
CA SER A 266 7.01 -1.02 19.67
C SER A 266 5.55 -0.95 19.19
N PHE A 267 5.15 -1.74 18.18
CA PHE A 267 3.88 -1.51 17.45
C PHE A 267 3.03 -2.76 17.25
N THR A 268 3.62 -3.94 17.20
CA THR A 268 2.89 -5.19 16.91
C THR A 268 2.97 -6.18 18.07
N LEU A 269 1.93 -6.98 18.26
CA LEU A 269 1.76 -7.96 19.34
C LEU A 269 1.95 -9.38 18.82
N GLN A 270 3.16 -9.64 18.32
CA GLN A 270 3.47 -10.82 17.53
C GLN A 270 4.15 -11.86 18.43
N SER A 271 3.73 -13.11 18.34
CA SER A 271 4.32 -14.21 19.12
C SER A 271 5.40 -14.95 18.31
N GLY A 272 6.31 -15.62 19.00
CA GLY A 272 7.32 -16.48 18.37
C GLY A 272 8.74 -15.90 18.32
N PRO A 273 9.67 -16.59 17.63
CA PRO A 273 11.10 -16.30 17.70
C PRO A 273 11.49 -14.89 17.24
N ILE A 274 10.83 -14.37 16.20
CA ILE A 274 11.16 -13.05 15.64
C ILE A 274 10.91 -11.93 16.66
N SER A 275 9.84 -12.03 17.46
CA SER A 275 9.52 -11.07 18.51
C SER A 275 10.62 -11.03 19.57
N LYS A 276 11.05 -12.21 20.05
CA LYS A 276 12.17 -12.35 21.00
C LYS A 276 13.49 -11.80 20.46
N VAL A 277 13.75 -11.99 19.16
CA VAL A 277 14.95 -11.45 18.50
C VAL A 277 14.90 -9.92 18.46
N LEU A 278 13.76 -9.33 18.08
CA LEU A 278 13.60 -7.88 18.02
C LEU A 278 13.69 -7.23 19.42
N GLU A 279 13.09 -7.85 20.44
CA GLU A 279 13.21 -7.42 21.83
C GLU A 279 14.65 -7.54 22.35
N GLY A 280 15.30 -8.67 22.08
CA GLY A 280 16.67 -8.96 22.51
C GLY A 280 17.74 -8.10 21.82
N ALA A 281 17.50 -7.69 20.57
CA ALA A 281 18.43 -6.88 19.80
C ALA A 281 18.69 -5.50 20.42
N LYS A 282 17.76 -4.98 21.25
CA LYS A 282 17.83 -3.64 21.86
C LYS A 282 18.25 -2.57 20.85
N ALA A 283 17.78 -2.69 19.61
CA ALA A 283 18.19 -1.84 18.53
C ALA A 283 17.77 -0.38 18.78
N PRO A 284 18.51 0.61 18.26
CA PRO A 284 18.09 2.00 18.33
C PRO A 284 16.70 2.18 17.71
N GLU A 285 15.97 3.20 18.17
CA GLU A 285 14.64 3.50 17.62
C GLU A 285 14.68 3.60 16.09
N ARG A 286 13.68 2.99 15.43
CA ARG A 286 13.54 2.86 13.96
C ARG A 286 14.37 1.74 13.32
N GLN A 287 15.08 0.93 14.12
CA GLN A 287 15.79 -0.26 13.66
C GLN A 287 15.22 -1.55 14.29
N ASP A 288 14.28 -1.42 15.22
CA ASP A 288 13.55 -2.49 15.90
C ASP A 288 12.40 -3.04 15.04
N TRP A 289 12.69 -3.45 13.80
CA TRP A 289 11.66 -4.01 12.92
C TRP A 289 12.19 -5.07 11.97
N ALA A 290 11.27 -5.94 11.53
CA ALA A 290 11.45 -6.84 10.41
C ALA A 290 10.19 -6.75 9.53
N LEU A 291 10.35 -6.90 8.21
CA LEU A 291 9.24 -6.98 7.29
C LEU A 291 9.34 -8.32 6.56
N VAL A 292 8.24 -9.06 6.52
CA VAL A 292 8.17 -10.29 5.73
C VAL A 292 7.91 -9.93 4.27
N TRP A 293 8.60 -10.62 3.38
CA TRP A 293 8.38 -10.56 1.95
C TRP A 293 8.13 -11.99 1.46
N THR A 294 6.89 -12.29 1.15
CA THR A 294 6.50 -13.63 0.69
C THR A 294 6.35 -13.63 -0.81
N VAL A 295 6.99 -14.60 -1.48
CA VAL A 295 6.82 -14.85 -2.91
C VAL A 295 6.25 -16.24 -3.08
N GLU A 296 5.13 -16.32 -3.78
CA GLU A 296 4.52 -17.56 -4.22
C GLU A 296 4.54 -17.61 -5.74
N ASP A 297 5.01 -18.73 -6.28
CA ASP A 297 5.13 -18.95 -7.72
C ASP A 297 4.30 -20.15 -8.15
N LEU A 298 3.54 -19.97 -9.23
CA LEU A 298 2.94 -21.03 -10.02
C LEU A 298 3.55 -20.98 -11.42
N ILE A 299 4.15 -22.09 -11.85
CA ILE A 299 4.71 -22.31 -13.19
C ILE A 299 3.89 -23.40 -13.86
#